data_AF-A0A1E7EPE5-F1
#
_entry.id   AF-A0A1E7EPE5-F1
#
_cell.length_a   1.000
_cell.length_b   1.000
_cell.length_c   1.000
_cell.angle_alpha   90.00
_cell.angle_beta   90.00
_cell.angle_gamma   90.00
#
_symmetry.space_group_name_H-M   'P 1'
#
loop_
_entity.id
_entity.type
_entity.pdbx_description
1 polymer ?
#
loop_
_entity_poly.entity_id
_entity_poly.type
_entity_poly.pdbx_seq_one_letter_code
_entity_poly.pdbx_strand_id
1 'polypeptide(L)'
;MCLLPVATATAESESATSSNKAKKVIPENSDSGADAGPPELLQNSTIFVEEEEEAKSKSKIDADANALLLLAEEELLADEIAKETIEAGRGHRDERGVRDQWESDEHLTSESISKFDTRKGRPISNDVKRLLKQYRLECNDCDHNEAVQKVNNYVRETKRLTKLEKERKEKYDRWSYRIFTSIIIIGLSLAYIYQKEILTTLLGNDYETRIRRMVTSGGNGGGGSDLSGFTETQRTEIMRLRRQHASDAATKRQQQEASTAVQPPTWLDNEKKEIWTSKQEKQFQKACREYSGVPKKERYKLIAEKVDDKSRIECLTHHRMIELLEKQQQQQQQ
;
A
#
# COMPACT_ATOMS: atom_id res chain seq x y z
N MET A 1 -46.79 -15.18 46.46
CA MET A 1 -47.05 -16.64 46.52
C MET A 1 -48.35 -16.91 45.77
N CYS A 2 -48.28 -17.43 44.54
CA CYS A 2 -49.40 -18.06 43.85
C CYS A 2 -48.84 -19.23 43.04
N LEU A 3 -49.48 -20.37 43.22
CA LEU A 3 -49.08 -21.72 42.78
C LEU A 3 -49.46 -21.99 41.32
N LEU A 4 -48.73 -22.95 40.73
CA LEU A 4 -48.92 -23.62 39.44
C LEU A 4 -50.29 -24.34 39.31
N PRO A 5 -50.66 -24.79 38.09
CA PRO A 5 -50.33 -26.15 37.59
C PRO A 5 -49.80 -26.10 36.12
N VAL A 6 -48.85 -26.90 35.62
CA VAL A 6 -48.65 -28.36 35.46
C VAL A 6 -49.69 -29.10 34.59
N ALA A 7 -49.30 -29.43 33.35
CA ALA A 7 -49.57 -30.66 32.59
C ALA A 7 -48.65 -30.63 31.32
N THR A 8 -47.68 -31.51 31.05
CA THR A 8 -47.70 -32.94 30.59
C THR A 8 -48.60 -33.13 29.35
N ALA A 9 -48.23 -33.77 28.21
CA ALA A 9 -47.18 -34.74 27.91
C ALA A 9 -47.00 -34.96 26.37
N THR A 10 -45.96 -35.72 26.01
CA THR A 10 -45.82 -36.70 24.89
C THR A 10 -45.92 -36.23 23.43
N ALA A 11 -44.91 -36.52 22.60
CA ALA A 11 -44.72 -37.84 21.97
C ALA A 11 -43.48 -37.88 21.06
N GLU A 12 -42.96 -39.09 20.92
CA GLU A 12 -41.74 -39.53 20.25
C GLU A 12 -41.85 -39.51 18.72
N SER A 13 -40.70 -39.51 18.03
CA SER A 13 -40.52 -40.26 16.80
C SER A 13 -39.02 -40.40 16.50
N GLU A 14 -38.53 -41.61 16.74
CA GLU A 14 -37.30 -42.15 16.19
C GLU A 14 -37.50 -42.46 14.69
N SER A 15 -36.46 -42.27 13.87
CA SER A 15 -36.17 -43.21 12.78
C SER A 15 -34.70 -43.11 12.35
N ALA A 16 -33.96 -44.17 12.67
CA ALA A 16 -32.68 -44.50 12.05
C ALA A 16 -32.91 -45.03 10.62
N THR A 17 -31.95 -44.84 9.70
CA THR A 17 -31.16 -45.91 9.04
C THR A 17 -30.45 -45.43 7.76
N SER A 18 -29.39 -46.19 7.44
CA SER A 18 -28.77 -46.40 6.12
C SER A 18 -27.56 -45.52 5.80
N SER A 19 -26.32 -45.92 6.10
CA SER A 19 -25.52 -46.97 5.45
C SER A 19 -25.47 -46.85 3.93
N ASN A 20 -24.42 -46.25 3.38
CA ASN A 20 -23.90 -46.69 2.09
C ASN A 20 -22.36 -46.65 2.06
N LYS A 21 -21.84 -47.84 1.81
CA LYS A 21 -20.44 -48.27 1.77
C LYS A 21 -20.18 -48.67 0.32
N ALA A 22 -19.30 -47.96 -0.39
CA ALA A 22 -18.84 -48.35 -1.72
C ALA A 22 -17.58 -47.55 -2.06
N LYS A 23 -16.64 -48.00 -2.89
CA LYS A 23 -16.16 -49.35 -3.24
C LYS A 23 -14.81 -49.06 -3.93
N LYS A 24 -13.75 -49.63 -3.38
CA LYS A 24 -12.41 -49.88 -3.94
C LYS A 24 -12.39 -50.00 -5.47
N VAL A 25 -11.54 -49.23 -6.16
CA VAL A 25 -10.85 -49.64 -7.40
C VAL A 25 -9.45 -49.01 -7.43
N ILE A 26 -8.45 -49.88 -7.45
CA ILE A 26 -7.03 -49.63 -7.75
C ILE A 26 -6.84 -50.04 -9.22
N PRO A 27 -6.06 -49.34 -10.03
CA PRO A 27 -5.39 -49.97 -11.16
C PRO A 27 -3.90 -50.14 -10.84
N GLU A 28 -3.53 -51.40 -10.64
CA GLU A 28 -2.20 -51.90 -10.94
C GLU A 28 -2.01 -51.79 -12.46
N ASN A 29 -0.86 -51.31 -12.91
CA ASN A 29 -0.38 -51.68 -14.23
C ASN A 29 1.06 -52.14 -14.10
N SER A 30 1.21 -53.36 -14.61
CA SER A 30 2.32 -54.28 -14.53
C SER A 30 3.48 -53.90 -15.42
N ASP A 31 4.64 -54.07 -14.80
CA ASP A 31 5.93 -54.47 -15.32
C ASP A 31 5.85 -55.45 -16.52
N SER A 32 6.62 -55.18 -17.58
CA SER A 32 7.03 -56.19 -18.54
C SER A 32 8.35 -55.82 -19.20
N GLY A 33 9.39 -56.57 -18.83
CA GLY A 33 10.10 -57.40 -19.81
C GLY A 33 11.23 -56.74 -20.58
N ALA A 34 12.45 -57.14 -20.21
CA ALA A 34 13.72 -56.86 -20.85
C ALA A 34 13.80 -57.25 -22.34
N ASP A 35 14.64 -56.53 -23.09
CA ASP A 35 15.54 -57.19 -24.04
C ASP A 35 16.86 -56.40 -24.16
N ALA A 36 17.96 -57.15 -24.12
CA ALA A 36 19.32 -56.65 -24.13
C ALA A 36 19.99 -57.03 -25.46
N GLY A 37 20.46 -56.03 -26.20
CA GLY A 37 21.35 -56.24 -27.34
C GLY A 37 22.21 -54.99 -27.57
N PRO A 38 23.55 -55.10 -27.58
CA PRO A 38 24.46 -54.04 -28.01
C PRO A 38 25.07 -54.39 -29.39
N PRO A 39 25.97 -53.57 -29.94
CA PRO A 39 25.80 -52.16 -30.29
C PRO A 39 26.15 -51.95 -31.78
N GLU A 40 25.51 -51.00 -32.47
CA GLU A 40 26.04 -50.50 -33.75
C GLU A 40 26.37 -49.02 -33.70
N LEU A 41 27.66 -48.79 -33.92
CA LEU A 41 28.31 -47.56 -34.31
C LEU A 41 27.56 -46.86 -35.43
N LEU A 42 27.13 -45.62 -35.22
CA LEU A 42 27.23 -44.58 -36.25
C LEU A 42 27.49 -43.23 -35.58
N GLN A 43 28.74 -42.81 -35.74
CA GLN A 43 29.20 -41.44 -35.59
C GLN A 43 28.52 -40.55 -36.65
N ASN A 44 28.42 -39.25 -36.33
CA ASN A 44 28.20 -38.10 -37.22
C ASN A 44 26.78 -37.53 -37.24
N SER A 45 26.53 -36.54 -36.37
CA SER A 45 25.81 -35.29 -36.71
C SER A 45 25.63 -34.38 -35.48
N THR A 46 26.73 -33.94 -34.88
CA THR A 46 26.74 -32.95 -33.78
C THR A 46 27.04 -31.54 -34.29
N ILE A 47 26.51 -31.18 -35.46
CA ILE A 47 26.64 -29.84 -36.03
C ILE A 47 25.38 -29.57 -36.84
N PHE A 48 24.22 -29.35 -36.18
CA PHE A 48 23.02 -28.69 -36.77
C PHE A 48 21.84 -28.54 -35.77
N VAL A 49 22.05 -28.71 -34.45
CA VAL A 49 20.96 -28.57 -33.45
C VAL A 49 21.01 -27.24 -32.70
N GLU A 50 22.11 -26.49 -32.76
CA GLU A 50 22.24 -25.21 -32.03
C GLU A 50 21.56 -24.01 -32.73
N GLU A 51 21.33 -24.05 -34.05
CA GLU A 51 20.66 -22.93 -34.75
C GLU A 51 19.12 -22.97 -34.64
N GLU A 52 18.50 -24.13 -34.40
CA GLU A 52 17.04 -24.25 -34.34
C GLU A 52 16.46 -23.90 -32.94
N GLU A 53 17.26 -24.06 -31.87
CA GLU A 53 16.88 -23.64 -30.51
C GLU A 53 17.02 -22.11 -30.28
N GLU A 54 17.91 -21.42 -31.00
CA GLU A 54 17.97 -19.95 -30.96
C GLU A 54 16.76 -19.28 -31.61
N ALA A 55 16.18 -19.90 -32.64
CA ALA A 55 14.98 -19.37 -33.30
C ALA A 55 13.71 -19.56 -32.45
N LYS A 56 13.61 -20.66 -31.69
CA LYS A 56 12.49 -20.92 -30.75
C LYS A 56 12.59 -20.11 -29.46
N SER A 57 13.79 -19.76 -29.01
CA SER A 57 13.97 -18.92 -27.82
C SER A 57 13.67 -17.45 -28.11
N LYS A 58 14.02 -16.92 -29.30
CA LYS A 58 13.65 -15.55 -29.70
C LYS A 58 12.13 -15.35 -29.85
N SER A 59 11.42 -16.29 -30.48
CA SER A 59 9.96 -16.15 -30.66
C SER A 59 9.17 -16.22 -29.35
N LYS A 60 9.70 -16.89 -28.32
CA LYS A 60 9.09 -16.96 -27.00
C LYS A 60 9.33 -15.68 -26.18
N ILE A 61 10.50 -15.05 -26.32
CA ILE A 61 10.82 -13.76 -25.68
C ILE A 61 9.95 -12.65 -26.26
N ASP A 62 9.68 -12.66 -27.57
CA ASP A 62 8.83 -11.65 -28.21
C ASP A 62 7.34 -11.79 -27.83
N ALA A 63 6.87 -13.02 -27.58
CA ALA A 63 5.51 -13.28 -27.10
C ALA A 63 5.31 -12.84 -25.64
N ASP A 64 6.30 -13.10 -24.78
CA ASP A 64 6.25 -12.69 -23.38
C ASP A 64 6.37 -11.17 -23.22
N ALA A 65 7.15 -10.50 -24.08
CA ALA A 65 7.26 -9.03 -24.08
C ALA A 65 5.95 -8.33 -24.49
N ASN A 66 5.24 -8.87 -25.48
CA ASN A 66 3.93 -8.33 -25.89
C ASN A 66 2.85 -8.54 -24.83
N ALA A 67 2.85 -9.68 -24.11
CA ALA A 67 1.91 -9.92 -23.01
C ALA A 67 2.13 -8.95 -21.85
N LEU A 68 3.39 -8.62 -21.54
CA LEU A 68 3.75 -7.69 -20.47
C LEU A 68 3.39 -6.24 -20.82
N LEU A 69 3.48 -5.88 -22.11
CA LEU A 69 3.07 -4.56 -22.60
C LEU A 69 1.54 -4.38 -22.57
N LEU A 70 0.79 -5.45 -22.87
CA LEU A 70 -0.68 -5.46 -22.79
C LEU A 70 -1.18 -5.31 -21.34
N LEU A 71 -0.52 -5.96 -20.37
CA LEU A 71 -0.85 -5.81 -18.95
C LEU A 71 -0.55 -4.40 -18.41
N ALA A 72 0.53 -3.78 -18.89
CA ALA A 72 0.86 -2.40 -18.51
C ALA A 72 -0.15 -1.39 -19.09
N GLU A 73 -0.67 -1.65 -20.30
CA GLU A 73 -1.69 -0.80 -20.93
C GLU A 73 -3.06 -0.94 -20.23
N GLU A 74 -3.41 -2.14 -19.76
CA GLU A 74 -4.62 -2.36 -18.93
C GLU A 74 -4.54 -1.65 -17.56
N GLU A 75 -3.37 -1.61 -16.92
CA GLU A 75 -3.20 -0.93 -15.62
C GLU A 75 -3.32 0.59 -15.76
N LEU A 76 -2.77 1.18 -16.83
CA LEU A 76 -2.93 2.60 -17.13
C LEU A 76 -4.39 2.98 -17.44
N LEU A 77 -5.11 2.13 -18.17
CA LEU A 77 -6.54 2.31 -18.44
C LEU A 77 -7.38 2.20 -17.16
N ALA A 78 -7.04 1.28 -16.26
CA ALA A 78 -7.75 1.12 -14.98
C ALA A 78 -7.58 2.36 -14.07
N ASP A 79 -6.37 2.93 -14.03
CA ASP A 79 -6.09 4.15 -13.27
C ASP A 79 -6.79 5.38 -13.86
N GLU A 80 -6.88 5.48 -15.19
CA GLU A 80 -7.59 6.56 -15.87
C GLU A 80 -9.12 6.47 -15.64
N ILE A 81 -9.69 5.26 -15.72
CA ILE A 81 -11.10 5.01 -15.38
C ILE A 81 -11.37 5.29 -13.89
N ALA A 82 -10.47 4.90 -12.98
CA ALA A 82 -10.62 5.17 -11.55
C ALA A 82 -10.58 6.68 -11.27
N LYS A 83 -9.69 7.42 -11.93
CA LYS A 83 -9.60 8.87 -11.83
C LYS A 83 -10.84 9.56 -12.39
N GLU A 84 -11.33 9.14 -13.56
CA GLU A 84 -12.58 9.64 -14.15
C GLU A 84 -13.78 9.35 -13.24
N THR A 85 -13.84 8.16 -12.62
CA THR A 85 -14.92 7.78 -11.70
C THR A 85 -14.88 8.62 -10.41
N ILE A 86 -13.69 8.95 -9.92
CA ILE A 86 -13.51 9.84 -8.75
C ILE A 86 -13.89 11.28 -9.11
N GLU A 87 -13.53 11.76 -10.30
CA GLU A 87 -13.85 13.10 -10.79
C GLU A 87 -15.35 13.23 -11.10
N ALA A 88 -15.97 12.24 -11.72
CA ALA A 88 -17.43 12.18 -11.94
C ALA A 88 -18.21 12.06 -10.62
N GLY A 89 -17.64 11.39 -9.60
CA GLY A 89 -18.21 11.29 -8.26
C GLY A 89 -18.05 12.56 -7.40
N ARG A 90 -17.05 13.40 -7.70
CA ARG A 90 -16.79 14.68 -7.02
C ARG A 90 -17.45 15.88 -7.70
N GLY A 91 -17.42 15.95 -9.02
CA GLY A 91 -17.80 17.15 -9.78
C GLY A 91 -19.26 17.57 -9.61
N HIS A 92 -20.20 16.63 -9.48
CA HIS A 92 -21.63 16.97 -9.36
C HIS A 92 -22.11 17.17 -7.91
N ARG A 93 -21.26 16.91 -6.92
CA ARG A 93 -21.62 16.98 -5.50
C ARG A 93 -21.18 18.29 -4.83
N ASP A 94 -20.18 18.97 -5.40
CA ASP A 94 -19.65 20.23 -4.89
C ASP A 94 -20.32 21.47 -5.53
N GLU A 95 -20.97 21.35 -6.69
CA GLU A 95 -21.69 22.46 -7.34
C GLU A 95 -23.03 22.82 -6.66
N ARG A 96 -23.61 21.92 -5.86
CA ARG A 96 -24.74 22.25 -4.97
C ARG A 96 -24.16 22.39 -3.58
N GLY A 97 -24.20 23.60 -3.02
CA GLY A 97 -23.66 24.00 -1.71
C GLY A 97 -24.16 23.21 -0.50
N VAL A 98 -23.92 21.90 -0.48
CA VAL A 98 -24.23 20.98 0.62
C VAL A 98 -23.10 21.00 1.66
N ARG A 99 -21.95 21.62 1.34
CA ARG A 99 -20.87 21.85 2.29
C ARG A 99 -21.21 22.95 3.32
N ASP A 100 -22.05 23.92 2.93
CA ASP A 100 -22.44 25.04 3.80
C ASP A 100 -23.49 24.65 4.86
N GLN A 101 -24.18 23.51 4.68
CA GLN A 101 -25.17 23.04 5.67
C GLN A 101 -24.54 22.43 6.94
N TRP A 102 -23.23 22.22 6.97
CA TRP A 102 -22.53 21.72 8.16
C TRP A 102 -21.85 22.83 8.98
N GLU A 103 -21.76 24.05 8.42
CA GLU A 103 -21.15 25.23 9.07
C GLU A 103 -22.18 26.31 9.45
N SER A 104 -23.48 26.04 9.38
CA SER A 104 -24.49 26.99 9.86
C SER A 104 -24.50 27.05 11.40
N ASP A 105 -23.66 27.94 11.94
CA ASP A 105 -23.66 28.40 13.35
C ASP A 105 -24.90 29.26 13.70
N GLU A 106 -25.83 29.44 12.77
CA GLU A 106 -26.92 30.44 12.86
C GLU A 106 -28.09 30.00 13.75
N HIS A 107 -28.24 28.71 14.05
CA HIS A 107 -29.30 28.20 14.93
C HIS A 107 -28.93 28.15 16.43
N LEU A 108 -27.77 28.70 16.83
CA LEU A 108 -27.32 28.77 18.23
C LEU A 108 -27.33 30.20 18.80
N THR A 109 -28.14 31.10 18.25
CA THR A 109 -28.37 32.44 18.81
C THR A 109 -29.26 32.39 20.06
N SER A 110 -28.57 32.17 21.18
CA SER A 110 -28.67 32.81 22.50
C SER A 110 -29.99 32.94 23.29
N GLU A 111 -31.21 32.75 22.78
CA GLU A 111 -32.41 33.10 23.60
C GLU A 111 -33.52 32.04 23.73
N SER A 112 -33.51 30.91 23.02
CA SER A 112 -34.68 30.00 23.03
C SER A 112 -34.43 28.53 23.37
N ILE A 113 -33.31 28.17 24.01
CA ILE A 113 -33.05 26.79 24.47
C ILE A 113 -32.88 26.75 26.00
N SER A 114 -33.89 27.22 26.73
CA SER A 114 -34.14 26.76 28.09
C SER A 114 -34.96 25.45 28.08
N LYS A 115 -34.75 24.59 27.09
CA LYS A 115 -35.31 23.24 27.09
C LYS A 115 -34.60 22.46 28.19
N PHE A 116 -35.37 22.10 29.19
CA PHE A 116 -34.99 21.38 30.40
C PHE A 116 -34.14 20.14 30.05
N ASP A 117 -32.81 20.30 30.10
CA ASP A 117 -31.87 19.21 29.83
C ASP A 117 -31.72 18.37 31.10
N THR A 118 -32.36 17.21 31.12
CA THR A 118 -32.27 16.21 32.20
C THR A 118 -30.84 15.68 32.41
N ARG A 119 -29.86 16.13 31.61
CA ARG A 119 -28.44 15.78 31.72
C ARG A 119 -27.61 16.79 32.52
N LYS A 120 -28.08 18.00 32.81
CA LYS A 120 -27.35 19.02 33.61
C LYS A 120 -27.06 18.60 35.06
N GLY A 121 -27.67 17.53 35.56
CA GLY A 121 -27.38 16.98 36.89
C GLY A 121 -26.56 15.68 36.88
N ARG A 122 -26.12 15.19 35.71
CA ARG A 122 -25.39 13.91 35.67
C ARG A 122 -23.94 14.12 36.12
N PRO A 123 -23.45 13.30 37.07
CA PRO A 123 -22.04 13.37 37.45
C PRO A 123 -21.16 13.06 36.24
N ILE A 124 -20.03 13.75 36.16
CA ILE A 124 -19.04 13.59 35.07
C ILE A 124 -18.65 12.10 34.96
N SER A 125 -18.72 11.54 33.75
CA SER A 125 -18.24 10.17 33.45
C SER A 125 -16.80 9.97 33.92
N ASN A 126 -16.50 8.78 34.45
CA ASN A 126 -15.16 8.40 34.92
C ASN A 126 -14.08 8.57 33.85
N ASP A 127 -14.43 8.36 32.57
CA ASP A 127 -13.49 8.53 31.45
C ASP A 127 -13.06 9.98 31.27
N VAL A 128 -14.01 10.91 31.38
CA VAL A 128 -13.73 12.36 31.26
C VAL A 128 -12.96 12.84 32.48
N LYS A 129 -13.26 12.33 33.69
CA LYS A 129 -12.44 12.60 34.88
C LYS A 129 -11.00 12.11 34.70
N ARG A 130 -10.81 10.93 34.10
CA ARG A 130 -9.48 10.39 33.79
C ARG A 130 -8.74 11.28 32.79
N LEU A 131 -9.41 11.73 31.73
CA LEU A 131 -8.81 12.62 30.72
C LEU A 131 -8.46 14.01 31.29
N LEU A 132 -9.33 14.60 32.11
CA LEU A 132 -9.03 15.86 32.81
C LEU A 132 -7.80 15.70 33.70
N LYS A 133 -7.70 14.61 34.47
CA LYS A 133 -6.53 14.33 35.31
C LYS A 133 -5.27 14.10 34.48
N GLN A 134 -5.36 13.37 33.36
CA GLN A 134 -4.24 13.10 32.47
C GLN A 134 -3.67 14.37 31.84
N TYR A 135 -4.55 15.28 31.41
CA TYR A 135 -4.16 16.56 30.82
C TYR A 135 -3.92 17.66 31.86
N ARG A 136 -4.07 17.36 33.16
CA ARG A 136 -3.98 18.32 34.26
C ARG A 136 -4.90 19.53 34.05
N LEU A 137 -6.08 19.30 33.49
CA LEU A 137 -7.10 20.32 33.28
C LEU A 137 -7.97 20.40 34.53
N GLU A 138 -7.90 21.52 35.23
CA GLU A 138 -8.73 21.78 36.41
C GLU A 138 -10.14 22.19 35.98
N CYS A 139 -11.13 21.52 36.58
CA CYS A 139 -12.53 21.70 36.27
C CYS A 139 -13.35 21.50 37.55
N ASN A 140 -13.36 22.54 38.37
CA ASN A 140 -14.14 22.58 39.61
C ASN A 140 -15.58 22.93 39.23
N ASP A 141 -16.54 22.12 39.67
CA ASP A 141 -18.00 22.32 39.51
C ASP A 141 -18.52 22.43 38.07
N CYS A 142 -17.80 21.89 37.10
CA CYS A 142 -18.22 21.94 35.71
C CYS A 142 -19.17 20.79 35.34
N ASP A 143 -20.11 21.10 34.45
CA ASP A 143 -21.02 20.11 33.88
C ASP A 143 -20.25 19.11 33.00
N HIS A 144 -20.78 17.90 32.84
CA HIS A 144 -20.16 16.87 32.01
C HIS A 144 -19.84 17.36 30.58
N ASN A 145 -20.75 18.13 29.98
CA ASN A 145 -20.55 18.69 28.65
C ASN A 145 -19.42 19.73 28.61
N GLU A 146 -19.32 20.59 29.63
CA GLU A 146 -18.25 21.58 29.74
C GLU A 146 -16.88 20.90 29.93
N ALA A 147 -16.84 19.85 30.76
CA ALA A 147 -15.65 19.02 30.94
C ALA A 147 -15.19 18.39 29.63
N VAL A 148 -16.12 17.82 28.85
CA VAL A 148 -15.82 17.25 27.52
C VAL A 148 -15.34 18.33 26.54
N GLN A 149 -15.99 19.49 26.53
CA GLN A 149 -15.59 20.61 25.68
C GLN A 149 -14.18 21.11 26.02
N LYS A 150 -13.85 21.25 27.31
CA LYS A 150 -12.49 21.63 27.75
C LYS A 150 -11.44 20.63 27.27
N VAL A 151 -11.69 19.33 27.44
CA VAL A 151 -10.78 18.28 26.95
C VAL A 151 -10.62 18.35 25.43
N ASN A 152 -11.72 18.49 24.68
CA ASN A 152 -11.67 18.56 23.23
C ASN A 152 -10.95 19.81 22.73
N ASN A 153 -11.17 20.96 23.36
CA ASN A 153 -10.47 22.20 23.03
C ASN A 153 -8.97 22.06 23.27
N TYR A 154 -8.57 21.51 24.42
CA TYR A 154 -7.17 21.24 24.72
C TYR A 154 -6.52 20.29 23.70
N VAL A 155 -7.21 19.21 23.32
CA VAL A 155 -6.72 18.26 22.29
C VAL A 155 -6.60 18.93 20.91
N ARG A 156 -7.53 19.83 20.56
CA ARG A 156 -7.47 20.59 19.30
C ARG A 156 -6.31 21.58 19.30
N GLU A 157 -6.11 22.31 20.41
CA GLU A 157 -5.02 23.28 20.56
C GLU A 157 -3.66 22.60 20.54
N THR A 158 -3.48 21.50 21.29
CA THR A 158 -2.24 20.72 21.26
C THR A 158 -1.93 20.15 19.89
N LYS A 159 -2.93 19.66 19.15
CA LYS A 159 -2.74 19.24 17.75
C LYS A 159 -2.34 20.40 16.83
N ARG A 160 -2.92 21.59 17.01
CA ARG A 160 -2.54 22.78 16.24
C ARG A 160 -1.11 23.22 16.56
N LEU A 161 -0.73 23.26 17.84
CA LEU A 161 0.63 23.62 18.27
C LEU A 161 1.68 22.64 17.75
N THR A 162 1.44 21.34 17.90
CA THR A 162 2.37 20.30 17.39
C THR A 162 2.51 20.34 15.86
N LYS A 163 1.43 20.64 15.12
CA LYS A 163 1.51 20.85 13.68
C LYS A 163 2.37 22.06 13.33
N LEU A 164 2.16 23.19 14.01
CA LEU A 164 2.96 24.41 13.81
C LEU A 164 4.44 24.21 14.17
N GLU A 165 4.75 23.42 15.20
CA GLU A 165 6.12 23.06 15.56
C GLU A 165 6.79 22.20 14.49
N LYS A 166 6.07 21.22 13.93
CA LYS A 166 6.56 20.41 12.80
C LYS A 166 6.86 21.27 11.58
N GLU A 167 5.92 22.16 11.22
CA GLU A 167 6.13 23.09 10.10
C GLU A 167 7.31 24.03 10.34
N ARG A 168 7.53 24.49 11.59
CA ARG A 168 8.71 25.29 11.95
C ARG A 168 10.01 24.48 11.84
N LYS A 169 10.03 23.23 12.32
CA LYS A 169 11.20 22.34 12.19
C LYS A 169 11.54 22.07 10.74
N GLU A 170 10.56 21.73 9.90
CA GLU A 170 10.77 21.50 8.46
C GLU A 170 11.28 22.74 7.72
N LYS A 171 10.86 23.94 8.12
CA LYS A 171 11.40 25.20 7.59
C LYS A 171 12.83 25.42 8.06
N TYR A 172 13.12 25.16 9.33
CA TYR A 172 14.46 25.32 9.88
C TYR A 172 15.45 24.32 9.28
N ASP A 173 15.06 23.06 9.08
CA ASP A 173 15.90 22.02 8.46
C ASP A 173 16.22 22.35 7.00
N ARG A 174 15.25 22.88 6.25
CA ARG A 174 15.51 23.37 4.89
C ARG A 174 16.47 24.55 4.87
N TRP A 175 16.34 25.47 5.83
CA TRP A 175 17.20 26.65 5.88
C TRP A 175 18.62 26.30 6.35
N SER A 176 18.75 25.45 7.37
CA SER A 176 20.03 24.96 7.85
C SER A 176 20.77 24.18 6.77
N TYR A 177 20.09 23.30 6.03
CA TYR A 177 20.69 22.58 4.90
C TYR A 177 21.24 23.52 3.83
N ARG A 178 20.51 24.59 3.48
CA ARG A 178 20.98 25.62 2.53
C ARG A 178 22.20 26.38 3.06
N ILE A 179 22.23 26.72 4.34
CA ILE A 179 23.37 27.39 4.95
C ILE A 179 24.59 26.46 4.97
N PHE A 180 24.44 25.23 5.47
CA PHE A 180 25.54 24.27 5.53
C PHE A 180 26.13 23.99 4.15
N THR A 181 25.30 23.76 3.14
CA THR A 181 25.75 23.56 1.76
C THR A 181 26.50 24.79 1.22
N SER A 182 26.00 26.01 1.48
CA SER A 182 26.69 27.23 1.06
C SER A 182 28.05 27.41 1.76
N ILE A 183 28.15 27.12 3.05
CA ILE A 183 29.40 27.19 3.82
C ILE A 183 30.41 26.18 3.28
N ILE A 184 29.98 24.95 2.97
CA ILE A 184 30.85 23.93 2.38
C ILE A 184 31.38 24.39 1.02
N ILE A 185 30.53 24.93 0.15
CA ILE A 185 30.95 25.42 -1.17
C ILE A 185 31.96 26.57 -1.04
N ILE A 186 31.71 27.53 -0.15
CA ILE A 186 32.63 28.64 0.11
C ILE A 186 33.95 28.12 0.67
N GLY A 187 33.90 27.20 1.64
CA GLY A 187 35.10 26.59 2.24
C GLY A 187 35.95 25.84 1.21
N LEU A 188 35.33 25.05 0.33
CA LEU A 188 36.02 24.36 -0.77
C LEU A 188 36.63 25.35 -1.78
N SER A 189 35.91 26.43 -2.09
CA SER A 189 36.38 27.48 -3.01
C SER A 189 37.61 28.20 -2.44
N LEU A 190 37.60 28.54 -1.15
CA LEU A 190 38.75 29.14 -0.47
C LEU A 190 39.92 28.16 -0.39
N ALA A 191 39.68 26.90 -0.01
CA ALA A 191 40.71 25.87 0.04
C ALA A 191 41.39 25.68 -1.32
N TYR A 192 40.62 25.72 -2.42
CA TYR A 192 41.15 25.66 -3.78
C TYR A 192 42.06 26.85 -4.12
N ILE A 193 41.68 28.08 -3.73
CA ILE A 193 42.50 29.28 -3.93
C ILE A 193 43.82 29.17 -3.14
N TYR A 194 43.76 28.78 -1.86
CA TYR A 194 44.95 28.59 -1.04
C TYR A 194 45.87 27.51 -1.59
N GLN A 195 45.30 26.38 -2.04
CA GLN A 195 46.09 25.31 -2.64
C GLN A 195 46.79 25.79 -3.91
N LYS A 196 46.11 26.58 -4.76
CA LYS A 196 46.69 27.15 -5.98
C LYS A 196 47.83 28.12 -5.66
N GLU A 197 47.64 29.02 -4.70
CA GLU A 197 48.65 30.01 -4.33
C GLU A 197 49.90 29.34 -3.75
N ILE A 198 49.74 28.37 -2.85
CA ILE A 198 50.82 27.54 -2.32
C ILE A 198 51.56 26.81 -3.45
N LEU A 199 50.82 26.18 -4.37
CA LEU A 199 51.41 25.49 -5.54
C LEU A 199 52.24 26.46 -6.39
N THR A 200 51.74 27.68 -6.64
CA THR A 200 52.45 28.67 -7.45
C THR A 200 53.73 29.17 -6.78
N THR A 201 53.73 29.34 -5.45
CA THR A 201 54.95 29.71 -4.71
C THR A 201 55.97 28.57 -4.59
N LEU A 202 55.52 27.32 -4.48
CA LEU A 202 56.42 26.16 -4.32
C LEU A 202 57.03 25.67 -5.65
N LEU A 203 56.31 25.79 -6.77
CA LEU A 203 56.79 25.30 -8.08
C LEU A 203 57.40 26.40 -8.97
N GLY A 204 57.32 27.68 -8.57
CA GLY A 204 57.92 28.79 -9.31
C GLY A 204 57.35 29.00 -10.73
N ASN A 205 57.78 30.08 -11.38
CA ASN A 205 57.32 30.52 -12.71
C ASN A 205 57.50 29.49 -13.84
N ASP A 206 58.13 28.34 -13.59
CA ASP A 206 58.30 27.27 -14.57
C ASP A 206 57.04 26.38 -14.74
N TYR A 207 56.03 26.53 -13.88
CA TYR A 207 54.80 25.75 -13.97
C TYR A 207 53.93 26.17 -15.18
N GLU A 208 53.91 27.45 -15.53
CA GLU A 208 53.04 27.97 -16.59
C GLU A 208 53.50 27.45 -17.97
N THR A 209 54.82 27.38 -18.17
CA THR A 209 55.44 26.86 -19.40
C THR A 209 55.24 25.34 -19.54
N ARG A 210 55.17 24.60 -18.41
CA ARG A 210 54.95 23.15 -18.40
C ARG A 210 53.48 22.78 -18.58
N ILE A 211 52.56 23.51 -17.96
CA ILE A 211 51.11 23.29 -18.13
C ILE A 211 50.65 23.72 -19.53
N ARG A 212 51.14 24.85 -20.08
CA ARG A 212 50.78 25.25 -21.45
C ARG A 212 51.24 24.23 -22.50
N ARG A 213 52.35 23.51 -22.24
CA ARG A 213 52.80 22.39 -23.11
C ARG A 213 51.99 21.10 -22.92
N MET A 214 51.36 20.90 -21.76
CA MET A 214 50.45 19.77 -21.52
C MET A 214 49.01 20.04 -22.00
N VAL A 215 48.55 21.29 -22.03
CA VAL A 215 47.17 21.64 -22.41
C VAL A 215 46.95 21.71 -23.93
N THR A 216 47.99 21.88 -24.75
CA THR A 216 47.89 21.72 -26.22
C THR A 216 47.89 20.26 -26.69
N SER A 217 47.99 19.29 -25.78
CA SER A 217 47.85 17.86 -26.08
C SER A 217 46.70 17.28 -25.26
N GLY A 218 45.48 17.39 -25.80
CA GLY A 218 44.34 16.59 -25.35
C GLY A 218 43.49 17.28 -24.30
N GLY A 219 42.56 18.10 -24.77
CA GLY A 219 41.35 18.36 -24.01
C GLY A 219 40.55 17.07 -23.85
N ASN A 220 40.35 16.63 -22.62
CA ASN A 220 39.06 16.14 -22.13
C ASN A 220 39.11 16.12 -20.60
N GLY A 221 38.71 17.23 -19.99
CA GLY A 221 38.55 17.33 -18.55
C GLY A 221 37.36 16.48 -18.12
N GLY A 222 37.62 15.32 -17.53
CA GLY A 222 36.61 14.45 -16.96
C GLY A 222 37.23 13.41 -16.04
N GLY A 223 37.27 13.72 -14.73
CA GLY A 223 37.43 12.80 -13.60
C GLY A 223 38.26 11.53 -13.84
N GLY A 224 39.59 11.67 -13.82
CA GLY A 224 40.51 10.55 -13.88
C GLY A 224 40.45 9.68 -12.62
N SER A 225 39.68 8.60 -12.68
CA SER A 225 40.04 7.37 -11.98
C SER A 225 41.25 6.80 -12.74
N ASP A 226 42.44 6.87 -12.14
CA ASP A 226 43.71 6.50 -12.76
C ASP A 226 43.68 5.11 -13.42
N LEU A 227 43.78 5.11 -14.75
CA LEU A 227 43.93 3.94 -15.61
C LEU A 227 45.24 4.03 -16.42
N SER A 228 46.29 4.62 -15.82
CA SER A 228 47.54 5.00 -16.49
C SER A 228 48.35 3.83 -17.07
N GLY A 229 48.01 2.58 -16.77
CA GLY A 229 48.68 1.37 -17.30
C GLY A 229 47.96 0.59 -18.41
N PHE A 230 46.76 0.99 -18.83
CA PHE A 230 45.96 0.24 -19.81
C PHE A 230 46.11 0.80 -21.24
N THR A 231 46.17 -0.10 -22.24
CA THR A 231 46.17 0.27 -23.65
C THR A 231 44.86 0.96 -24.03
N GLU A 232 44.85 1.73 -25.12
CA GLU A 232 43.70 2.52 -25.55
C GLU A 232 42.46 1.65 -25.80
N THR A 233 42.64 0.44 -26.35
CA THR A 233 41.59 -0.56 -26.55
C THR A 233 41.02 -1.11 -25.24
N GLN A 234 41.87 -1.30 -24.21
CA GLN A 234 41.42 -1.72 -22.89
C GLN A 234 40.67 -0.60 -22.18
N ARG A 235 41.07 0.67 -22.36
CA ARG A 235 40.36 1.81 -21.79
C ARG A 235 38.96 1.98 -22.38
N THR A 236 38.80 1.79 -23.69
CA THR A 236 37.49 1.85 -24.33
C THR A 236 36.58 0.73 -23.84
N GLU A 237 37.10 -0.48 -23.66
CA GLU A 237 36.31 -1.61 -23.14
C GLU A 237 35.90 -1.39 -21.68
N ILE A 238 36.80 -0.87 -20.84
CA ILE A 238 36.49 -0.53 -19.44
C ILE A 238 35.39 0.55 -19.37
N MET A 239 35.43 1.57 -20.23
CA MET A 239 34.35 2.56 -20.30
C MET A 239 33.03 1.96 -20.78
N ARG A 240 33.06 1.04 -21.74
CA ARG A 240 31.88 0.32 -22.24
C ARG A 240 31.23 -0.50 -21.12
N LEU A 241 32.03 -1.26 -20.38
CA LEU A 241 31.59 -2.04 -19.22
C LEU A 241 31.02 -1.14 -18.11
N ARG A 242 31.63 0.01 -17.83
CA ARG A 242 31.09 0.97 -16.84
C ARG A 242 29.73 1.53 -17.25
N ARG A 243 29.53 1.81 -18.55
CA ARG A 243 28.22 2.24 -19.06
C ARG A 243 27.17 1.14 -18.93
N GLN A 244 27.53 -0.12 -19.21
CA GLN A 244 26.65 -1.27 -19.02
C GLN A 244 26.29 -1.48 -17.54
N HIS A 245 27.26 -1.41 -16.62
CA HIS A 245 26.97 -1.52 -15.20
C HIS A 245 26.08 -0.38 -14.67
N ALA A 246 26.24 0.83 -15.20
CA ALA A 246 25.39 1.96 -14.83
C ALA A 246 23.95 1.78 -15.36
N SER A 247 23.78 1.29 -16.60
CA SER A 247 22.46 0.94 -17.13
C SER A 247 21.82 -0.18 -16.33
N ASP A 248 22.56 -1.26 -16.04
CA ASP A 248 22.03 -2.40 -15.30
C ASP A 248 21.67 -2.03 -13.85
N ALA A 249 22.43 -1.13 -13.23
CA ALA A 249 22.12 -0.59 -11.91
C ALA A 249 20.87 0.30 -11.92
N ALA A 250 20.67 1.09 -12.99
CA ALA A 250 19.45 1.88 -13.17
C ALA A 250 18.22 0.98 -13.37
N THR A 251 18.34 -0.06 -14.21
CA THR A 251 17.28 -1.06 -14.44
C THR A 251 16.96 -1.82 -13.16
N LYS A 252 17.97 -2.21 -12.37
CA LYS A 252 17.76 -2.83 -11.05
C LYS A 252 17.08 -1.91 -10.04
N ARG A 253 17.36 -0.60 -10.07
CA ARG A 253 16.65 0.38 -9.22
C ARG A 253 15.18 0.52 -9.62
N GLN A 254 14.89 0.60 -10.92
CA GLN A 254 13.50 0.60 -11.39
C GLN A 254 12.77 -0.70 -11.06
N GLN A 255 13.43 -1.86 -11.19
CA GLN A 255 12.84 -3.15 -10.78
C GLN A 255 12.68 -3.25 -9.25
N GLN A 256 13.58 -2.68 -8.46
CA GLN A 256 13.43 -2.59 -7.00
C GLN A 256 12.32 -1.62 -6.60
N GLU A 257 12.20 -0.46 -7.25
CA GLU A 257 11.10 0.47 -7.00
C GLU A 257 9.75 -0.13 -7.43
N ALA A 258 9.71 -0.91 -8.52
CA ALA A 258 8.52 -1.65 -8.94
C ALA A 258 8.19 -2.85 -8.03
N SER A 259 9.19 -3.55 -7.49
CA SER A 259 8.98 -4.69 -6.57
C SER A 259 8.80 -4.29 -5.10
N THR A 260 9.21 -3.09 -4.72
CA THR A 260 9.02 -2.51 -3.37
C THR A 260 7.94 -1.45 -3.33
N ALA A 261 7.32 -1.12 -4.47
CA ALA A 261 5.98 -0.55 -4.52
C ALA A 261 5.02 -1.62 -4.01
N VAL A 262 4.98 -1.79 -2.68
CA VAL A 262 3.88 -2.42 -1.98
C VAL A 262 2.66 -1.61 -2.41
N GLN A 263 1.96 -2.09 -3.44
CA GLN A 263 0.71 -1.48 -3.85
C GLN A 263 -0.12 -1.32 -2.57
N PRO A 264 -0.68 -0.12 -2.32
CA PRO A 264 -1.47 0.10 -1.11
C PRO A 264 -2.50 -1.02 -1.05
N PRO A 265 -2.61 -1.74 0.10
CA PRO A 265 -3.39 -2.95 0.18
C PRO A 265 -4.79 -2.64 -0.31
N THR A 266 -5.24 -3.38 -1.33
CA THR A 266 -6.55 -3.13 -1.92
C THR A 266 -7.59 -3.35 -0.84
N TRP A 267 -8.75 -2.69 -0.97
CA TRP A 267 -9.83 -2.86 -0.01
C TRP A 267 -10.19 -4.36 0.17
N LEU A 268 -10.07 -5.14 -0.90
CA LEU A 268 -10.28 -6.59 -0.93
C LEU A 268 -9.27 -7.34 -0.06
N ASP A 269 -8.01 -6.93 -0.06
CA ASP A 269 -6.95 -7.55 0.75
C ASP A 269 -7.12 -7.29 2.25
N ASN A 270 -7.68 -6.13 2.60
CA ASN A 270 -8.02 -5.81 3.99
C ASN A 270 -9.24 -6.62 4.45
N GLU A 271 -10.25 -6.76 3.60
CA GLU A 271 -11.45 -7.57 3.91
C GLU A 271 -11.12 -9.06 4.03
N LYS A 272 -10.25 -9.60 3.17
CA LYS A 272 -9.78 -11.01 3.26
C LYS A 272 -9.05 -11.31 4.57
N LYS A 273 -8.44 -10.30 5.19
CA LYS A 273 -7.78 -10.42 6.51
C LYS A 273 -8.76 -10.29 7.66
N GLU A 274 -9.97 -9.81 7.40
CA GLU A 274 -10.99 -9.70 8.42
C GLU A 274 -11.53 -11.09 8.79
N ILE A 275 -11.37 -11.44 10.07
CA ILE A 275 -11.73 -12.77 10.57
C ILE A 275 -13.24 -12.79 10.80
N TRP A 276 -13.96 -13.51 9.93
CA TRP A 276 -15.38 -13.86 10.11
C TRP A 276 -15.49 -15.23 10.76
N THR A 277 -16.04 -15.27 11.99
CA THR A 277 -16.28 -16.56 12.66
C THR A 277 -17.44 -17.29 12.00
N SER A 278 -17.46 -18.63 12.04
CA SER A 278 -18.56 -19.43 11.49
C SER A 278 -19.94 -19.07 12.11
N LYS A 279 -19.95 -18.59 13.36
CA LYS A 279 -21.16 -18.10 14.02
C LYS A 279 -21.64 -16.78 13.41
N GLN A 280 -20.75 -15.80 13.23
CA GLN A 280 -21.06 -14.51 12.61
C GLN A 280 -21.52 -14.69 11.16
N GLU A 281 -20.89 -15.61 10.41
CA GLU A 281 -21.29 -15.91 9.04
C GLU A 281 -22.74 -16.42 8.96
N LYS A 282 -23.11 -17.35 9.86
CA LYS A 282 -24.49 -17.85 9.95
C LYS A 282 -25.47 -16.76 10.36
N GLN A 283 -25.11 -15.90 11.31
CA GLN A 283 -25.93 -14.75 11.72
C GLN A 283 -26.13 -13.78 10.56
N PHE A 284 -25.06 -13.47 9.83
CA PHE A 284 -25.07 -12.57 8.68
C PHE A 284 -25.94 -13.10 7.55
N GLN A 285 -25.77 -14.37 7.16
CA GLN A 285 -26.60 -14.99 6.12
C GLN A 285 -28.08 -15.04 6.52
N LYS A 286 -28.37 -15.35 7.79
CA LYS A 286 -29.75 -15.33 8.32
C LYS A 286 -30.34 -13.93 8.23
N ALA A 287 -29.61 -12.91 8.68
CA ALA A 287 -30.04 -11.51 8.65
C ALA A 287 -30.20 -10.99 7.20
N CYS A 288 -29.34 -11.40 6.26
CA CYS A 288 -29.48 -11.04 4.84
C CYS A 288 -30.79 -11.58 4.23
N ARG A 289 -31.20 -12.79 4.61
CA ARG A 289 -32.48 -13.37 4.17
C ARG A 289 -33.66 -12.63 4.81
N GLU A 290 -33.59 -12.39 6.11
CA GLU A 290 -34.62 -11.70 6.90
C GLU A 290 -34.89 -10.27 6.40
N TYR A 291 -33.83 -9.53 6.02
CA TYR A 291 -33.92 -8.13 5.58
C TYR A 291 -33.78 -7.93 4.06
N SER A 292 -34.02 -8.97 3.25
CA SER A 292 -33.90 -8.91 1.78
C SER A 292 -34.84 -7.90 1.11
N GLY A 293 -35.99 -7.61 1.71
CA GLY A 293 -36.95 -6.58 1.25
C GLY A 293 -36.68 -5.16 1.74
N VAL A 294 -35.72 -4.96 2.65
CA VAL A 294 -35.42 -3.64 3.21
C VAL A 294 -34.54 -2.84 2.23
N PRO A 295 -34.78 -1.52 2.06
CA PRO A 295 -33.94 -0.65 1.24
C PRO A 295 -32.45 -0.72 1.60
N LYS A 296 -31.57 -0.66 0.60
CA LYS A 296 -30.11 -0.82 0.76
C LYS A 296 -29.50 0.09 1.84
N LYS A 297 -30.03 1.31 2.01
CA LYS A 297 -29.50 2.29 2.99
C LYS A 297 -29.64 1.82 4.44
N GLU A 298 -30.75 1.15 4.77
CA GLU A 298 -31.12 0.76 6.14
C GLU A 298 -30.83 -0.70 6.44
N ARG A 299 -30.85 -1.57 5.41
CA ARG A 299 -30.61 -3.01 5.52
C ARG A 299 -29.38 -3.35 6.37
N TYR A 300 -28.23 -2.78 6.04
CA TYR A 300 -26.97 -3.10 6.74
C TYR A 300 -26.87 -2.53 8.16
N LYS A 301 -27.70 -1.53 8.49
CA LYS A 301 -27.81 -1.06 9.87
C LYS A 301 -28.51 -2.12 10.72
N LEU A 302 -29.60 -2.69 10.23
CA LEU A 302 -30.33 -3.76 10.89
C LEU A 302 -29.54 -5.08 10.94
N ILE A 303 -28.79 -5.40 9.88
CA ILE A 303 -27.91 -6.57 9.86
C ILE A 303 -26.81 -6.44 10.92
N ALA A 304 -26.17 -5.27 11.04
CA ALA A 304 -25.13 -5.05 12.05
C ALA A 304 -25.65 -5.16 13.49
N GLU A 305 -26.94 -4.86 13.73
CA GLU A 305 -27.57 -5.10 15.04
C GLU A 305 -27.78 -6.60 15.35
N LYS A 306 -27.73 -7.48 14.35
CA LYS A 306 -27.90 -8.94 14.50
C LYS A 306 -26.59 -9.72 14.47
N VAL A 307 -25.53 -9.14 13.91
CA VAL A 307 -24.20 -9.77 13.81
C VAL A 307 -23.33 -9.23 14.92
N ASP A 308 -22.97 -10.11 15.86
CA ASP A 308 -22.17 -9.74 17.02
C ASP A 308 -20.80 -9.19 16.58
N ASP A 309 -20.37 -8.08 17.19
CA ASP A 309 -19.06 -7.43 16.98
C ASP A 309 -18.74 -7.03 15.52
N LYS A 310 -19.76 -6.76 14.70
CA LYS A 310 -19.59 -6.26 13.34
C LYS A 310 -20.28 -4.93 13.11
N SER A 311 -19.59 -4.04 12.43
CA SER A 311 -20.11 -2.73 12.04
C SER A 311 -20.97 -2.82 10.78
N ARG A 312 -21.78 -1.78 10.55
CA ARG A 312 -22.55 -1.60 9.31
C ARG A 312 -21.67 -1.65 8.06
N ILE A 313 -20.45 -1.11 8.14
CA ILE A 313 -19.54 -1.02 7.00
C ILE A 313 -18.98 -2.42 6.69
N GLU A 314 -18.52 -3.13 7.71
CA GLU A 314 -18.00 -4.52 7.60
C GLU A 314 -19.07 -5.46 7.04
N CYS A 315 -20.32 -5.36 7.49
CA CYS A 315 -21.42 -6.16 6.93
C CYS A 315 -21.67 -5.85 5.44
N LEU A 316 -21.46 -4.60 5.02
CA LEU A 316 -21.63 -4.19 3.62
C LEU A 316 -20.47 -4.64 2.75
N THR A 317 -19.24 -4.48 3.21
CA THR A 317 -18.03 -4.90 2.49
C THR A 317 -17.98 -6.41 2.34
N HIS A 318 -18.35 -7.15 3.39
CA HIS A 318 -18.48 -8.60 3.35
C HIS A 318 -19.51 -9.08 2.33
N HIS A 319 -20.70 -8.46 2.30
CA HIS A 319 -21.71 -8.77 1.27
C HIS A 319 -21.18 -8.57 -0.14
N ARG A 320 -20.46 -7.47 -0.37
CA ARG A 320 -19.88 -7.14 -1.68
C ARG A 320 -18.78 -8.12 -2.08
N MET A 321 -17.98 -8.57 -1.12
CA MET A 321 -16.98 -9.62 -1.35
C MET A 321 -17.63 -10.94 -1.77
N ILE A 322 -18.71 -11.36 -1.09
CA ILE A 322 -19.45 -12.58 -1.45
C ILE A 322 -20.02 -12.48 -2.88
N GLU A 323 -20.66 -11.35 -3.23
CA GLU A 323 -21.19 -11.12 -4.59
C GLU A 323 -20.09 -11.17 -5.67
N LEU A 324 -18.89 -10.65 -5.36
CA LEU A 324 -17.76 -10.69 -6.29
C LEU A 324 -17.23 -12.12 -6.47
N LEU A 325 -17.10 -12.89 -5.40
CA LEU A 325 -16.66 -14.29 -5.46
C LEU A 325 -17.66 -15.14 -6.24
N GLU A 326 -18.96 -14.93 -6.02
CA GLU A 326 -20.02 -15.63 -6.76
C GLU A 326 -19.97 -15.30 -8.26
N LYS A 327 -19.79 -14.02 -8.62
CA LYS A 327 -19.61 -13.61 -10.02
C LYS A 327 -18.38 -14.21 -10.66
N GLN A 328 -17.24 -14.25 -9.96
CA GLN A 328 -16.02 -14.88 -10.47
C GLN A 328 -16.22 -16.39 -10.68
N GLN A 329 -16.90 -17.06 -9.76
CA GLN A 329 -17.22 -18.48 -9.89
C GLN A 329 -18.15 -18.75 -11.08
N GLN A 330 -19.14 -17.89 -11.31
CA GLN A 330 -20.03 -17.97 -12.47
C GLN A 330 -19.28 -17.76 -13.79
N GLN A 331 -18.33 -16.81 -13.83
CA GLN A 331 -17.50 -16.55 -15.02
C GLN A 331 -16.56 -17.73 -15.34
N GLN A 332 -16.06 -18.45 -14.33
CA GLN A 332 -15.22 -19.65 -14.55
C GLN A 332 -16.01 -20.87 -15.04
N GLN A 333 -17.33 -20.87 -14.87
CA GLN A 333 -18.22 -21.97 -15.30
C GLN A 333 -18.81 -21.76 -16.69
N GLN A 334 -18.71 -20.55 -17.24
CA GLN A 334 -19.15 -20.21 -18.61
C GLN A 334 -18.02 -20.40 -19.61
#